data_AF-A0A0R3RPI2-F1
#
_entry.id   AF-A0A0R3RPI2-F1
#
_cell.length_a   1.000
_cell.length_b   1.000
_cell.length_c   1.000
_cell.angle_alpha   90.00
_cell.angle_beta   90.00
_cell.angle_gamma   90.00
#
_symmetry.space_group_name_H-M   'P 1'
#
loop_
_entity.id
_entity.type
_entity.pdbx_description
1 polymer ?
#
loop_
_entity_poly.entity_id
_entity_poly.type
_entity_poly.pdbx_seq_one_letter_code
_entity_poly.pdbx_strand_id
1 'polypeptide(L)'
;MHYRAIVEPRNVRIYGIKEVKYRIAQNFRLLKIILVTLKQILGCLFVVMIYTIFRDSVGMIRNYLNDIDFDNVYLTPYFWHIDRKRENEGKIFLYPLSKAEMHANNLMTPMSPPTKAEIRSSWLPLAKFTFSLVTALFVVFVDFVFHKVIYNIDGTGFVADLVKEMLDFDYHSHRNMTVSLDECIYNPVSPDWPYAGKYIFFPLGIMFLLQVIFGYVIKRITLFYVIGNIFRKRNKARIIHLYNKMLFVRTNGRKLARARIRFQVERRILQREEIRKKR
;
A
#
# COMPACT_ATOMS: atom_id res chain seq x y z
N MET A 1 -17.60 59.14 -49.00
CA MET A 1 -18.08 58.90 -47.62
C MET A 1 -16.88 58.58 -46.74
N HIS A 2 -16.44 59.50 -45.90
CA HIS A 2 -15.40 59.23 -44.90
C HIS A 2 -16.08 58.63 -43.67
N TYR A 3 -15.87 57.33 -43.43
CA TYR A 3 -16.25 56.71 -42.18
C TYR A 3 -15.37 57.28 -41.06
N ARG A 4 -15.96 58.04 -40.14
CA ARG A 4 -15.29 58.40 -38.89
C ARG A 4 -15.18 57.14 -38.04
N ALA A 5 -13.95 56.72 -37.74
CA ALA A 5 -13.72 55.74 -36.70
C ALA A 5 -14.36 56.25 -35.41
N ILE A 6 -15.32 55.50 -34.87
CA ILE A 6 -15.95 55.81 -33.58
C ILE A 6 -14.89 55.47 -32.53
N VAL A 7 -14.11 56.48 -32.14
CA VAL A 7 -13.15 56.34 -31.06
C VAL A 7 -13.94 56.27 -29.75
N GLU A 8 -13.98 55.10 -29.15
CA GLU A 8 -14.65 54.92 -27.86
C GLU A 8 -14.13 55.91 -26.81
N PRO A 9 -15.03 56.48 -25.99
CA PRO A 9 -14.66 57.40 -24.93
C PRO A 9 -13.70 56.72 -23.95
N ARG A 10 -12.67 57.46 -23.52
CA ARG A 10 -11.58 56.98 -22.64
C ARG A 10 -12.08 56.22 -21.42
N ASN A 11 -13.22 56.64 -20.87
CA ASN A 11 -13.82 56.06 -19.68
C ASN A 11 -14.21 54.59 -19.91
N VAL A 12 -14.86 54.27 -21.04
CA VAL A 12 -15.30 52.91 -21.39
C VAL A 12 -14.11 51.94 -21.50
N ARG A 13 -12.99 52.40 -22.08
CA ARG A 13 -11.73 51.65 -22.12
C ARG A 13 -11.18 51.33 -20.73
N ILE A 14 -11.22 52.31 -19.81
CA ILE A 14 -10.73 52.13 -18.44
C ILE A 14 -11.59 51.11 -17.69
N TYR A 15 -12.92 51.13 -17.89
CA TYR A 15 -13.82 50.16 -17.28
C TYR A 15 -13.60 48.73 -17.81
N GLY A 16 -13.41 48.56 -19.12
CA GLY A 16 -13.11 47.24 -19.71
C GLY A 16 -11.80 46.63 -19.21
N ILE A 17 -10.71 47.41 -19.15
CA ILE A 17 -9.41 46.92 -18.62
C ILE A 17 -9.51 46.54 -17.14
N LYS A 18 -10.28 47.30 -16.35
CA LYS A 18 -10.52 46.99 -14.93
C LYS A 18 -11.29 45.68 -14.77
N GLU A 19 -12.29 45.44 -15.61
CA GLU A 19 -13.10 44.21 -15.58
C GLU A 19 -12.27 42.97 -15.92
N VAL A 20 -11.46 43.05 -16.98
CA VAL A 20 -10.53 41.98 -17.36
C VAL A 20 -9.55 41.68 -16.23
N LYS A 21 -8.91 42.72 -15.66
CA LYS A 21 -7.96 42.56 -14.56
C LYS A 21 -8.62 41.89 -13.35
N TYR A 22 -9.86 42.27 -13.04
CA TYR A 22 -10.63 41.68 -11.95
C TYR A 22 -10.93 40.20 -12.20
N ARG A 23 -11.37 39.85 -13.41
CA ARG A 23 -11.69 38.47 -13.81
C ARG A 23 -10.46 37.55 -13.76
N ILE A 24 -9.32 38.01 -14.26
CA ILE A 24 -8.05 37.30 -14.18
C ILE A 24 -7.63 37.10 -12.71
N ALA A 25 -7.64 38.17 -11.91
CA ALA A 25 -7.30 38.08 -10.49
C ALA A 25 -8.23 37.13 -9.71
N GLN A 26 -9.52 37.09 -10.05
CA GLN A 26 -10.49 36.18 -9.46
C GLN A 26 -10.18 34.71 -9.80
N ASN A 27 -9.85 34.38 -11.04
CA ASN A 27 -9.52 33.02 -11.45
C ASN A 27 -8.20 32.52 -10.81
N PHE A 28 -7.18 33.37 -10.72
CA PHE A 28 -5.97 33.05 -9.97
C PHE A 28 -6.23 32.87 -8.47
N ARG A 29 -7.16 33.65 -7.89
CA ARG A 29 -7.58 33.48 -6.49
C ARG A 29 -8.27 32.14 -6.28
N LEU A 30 -9.14 31.72 -7.19
CA LEU A 30 -9.77 30.39 -7.14
C LEU A 30 -8.75 29.26 -7.23
N LEU A 31 -7.81 29.33 -8.20
CA LEU A 31 -6.73 28.34 -8.32
C LEU A 31 -5.87 28.26 -7.05
N LYS A 32 -5.52 29.40 -6.46
CA LYS A 32 -4.78 29.46 -5.20
C LYS A 32 -5.55 28.79 -4.06
N ILE A 33 -6.85 29.03 -3.94
CA ILE A 33 -7.69 28.40 -2.92
C ILE A 33 -7.69 26.88 -3.12
N ILE A 34 -7.88 26.40 -4.35
CA ILE A 34 -7.87 24.97 -4.69
C ILE A 34 -6.53 24.30 -4.33
N LEU A 35 -5.40 24.93 -4.66
CA LEU A 35 -4.08 24.39 -4.33
C LEU A 35 -3.82 24.34 -2.82
N VAL A 36 -4.26 25.35 -2.08
CA VAL A 36 -4.12 25.39 -0.62
C VAL A 36 -5.00 24.33 0.05
N THR A 37 -6.25 24.16 -0.39
CA THR A 37 -7.13 23.11 0.14
C THR A 37 -6.60 21.72 -0.19
N LEU A 38 -6.12 21.49 -1.42
CA LEU A 38 -5.50 20.23 -1.82
C LEU A 38 -4.28 19.90 -0.95
N LYS A 39 -3.41 20.89 -0.68
CA LYS A 39 -2.27 20.73 0.24
C LYS A 39 -2.73 20.29 1.64
N GLN A 40 -3.77 20.92 2.19
CA GLN A 40 -4.30 20.57 3.51
C GLN A 40 -4.88 19.16 3.55
N ILE A 41 -5.62 18.76 2.50
CA ILE A 41 -6.18 17.41 2.36
C ILE A 41 -5.05 16.38 2.32
N LEU A 42 -4.01 16.59 1.50
CA LEU A 42 -2.84 15.71 1.44
C LEU A 42 -2.14 15.59 2.79
N GLY A 43 -1.98 16.70 3.52
CA GLY A 43 -1.44 16.69 4.88
C GLY A 43 -2.26 15.85 5.86
N CYS A 44 -3.59 15.96 5.80
CA CYS A 44 -4.49 15.14 6.61
C CYS A 44 -4.38 13.65 6.26
N LEU A 45 -4.38 13.32 4.96
CA LEU A 45 -4.20 11.93 4.49
C LEU A 45 -2.87 11.32 4.94
N PHE A 46 -1.81 12.11 4.96
CA PHE A 46 -0.51 11.68 5.46
C PHE A 46 -0.55 11.32 6.95
N VAL A 47 -1.20 12.14 7.78
CA VAL A 47 -1.40 11.84 9.21
C VAL A 47 -2.22 10.56 9.40
N VAL A 48 -3.31 10.41 8.65
CA VAL A 48 -4.14 9.18 8.68
C VAL A 48 -3.31 7.95 8.28
N MET A 49 -2.47 8.07 7.26
CA MET A 49 -1.58 6.99 6.84
C MET A 49 -0.64 6.56 7.98
N ILE A 50 0.03 7.52 8.64
CA ILE A 50 0.90 7.24 9.79
C ILE A 50 0.12 6.54 10.91
N TYR A 51 -1.06 7.06 11.25
CA TYR A 51 -1.92 6.46 12.26
C TYR A 51 -2.27 5.01 11.90
N THR A 52 -2.63 4.72 10.64
CA THR A 52 -2.95 3.34 10.23
C THR A 52 -1.75 2.41 10.38
N ILE A 53 -0.54 2.86 10.03
CA ILE A 53 0.69 2.05 10.17
C ILE A 53 0.96 1.73 11.64
N PHE A 54 0.82 2.74 12.51
CA PHE A 54 1.03 2.54 13.95
C PHE A 54 -0.03 1.61 14.54
N ARG A 55 -1.31 1.83 14.21
CA ARG A 55 -2.42 0.98 14.63
C ARG A 55 -2.21 -0.48 14.23
N ASP A 56 -1.83 -0.74 12.98
CA ASP A 56 -1.61 -2.08 12.46
C ASP A 56 -0.43 -2.76 13.18
N SER A 57 0.64 -2.01 13.46
CA SER A 57 1.82 -2.50 14.19
C SER A 57 1.47 -2.91 15.62
N VAL A 58 0.73 -2.06 16.34
CA VAL A 58 0.25 -2.36 17.70
C VAL A 58 -0.71 -3.54 17.69
N GLY A 59 -1.60 -3.62 16.71
CA GLY A 59 -2.53 -4.74 16.54
C GLY A 59 -1.79 -6.06 16.37
N MET A 60 -0.76 -6.10 15.52
CA MET A 60 0.08 -7.28 15.33
C MET A 60 0.77 -7.71 16.62
N ILE A 61 1.38 -6.77 17.37
CA ILE A 61 2.04 -7.08 18.64
C ILE A 61 1.04 -7.60 19.67
N ARG A 62 -0.13 -6.96 19.78
CA ARG A 62 -1.19 -7.38 20.71
C ARG A 62 -1.66 -8.80 20.41
N ASN A 63 -1.88 -9.12 19.13
CA ASN A 63 -2.28 -10.47 18.72
C ASN A 63 -1.17 -11.48 19.00
N TYR A 64 0.08 -11.13 18.71
CA TYR A 64 1.24 -11.99 19.00
C TYR A 64 1.37 -12.38 20.48
N LEU A 65 1.08 -11.43 21.38
CA LEU A 65 1.21 -11.61 22.82
C LEU A 65 0.01 -12.32 23.44
N ASN A 66 -1.21 -12.05 22.98
CA ASN A 66 -2.43 -12.57 23.59
C ASN A 66 -2.87 -13.90 22.98
N ASP A 67 -2.78 -14.05 21.67
CA ASP A 67 -3.17 -15.27 20.96
C ASP A 67 -1.93 -16.13 20.69
N ILE A 68 -2.00 -17.41 21.07
CA ILE A 68 -0.89 -18.37 20.91
C ILE A 68 -0.91 -19.06 19.55
N ASP A 69 -2.07 -19.08 18.89
CA ASP A 69 -2.29 -19.65 17.56
C ASP A 69 -2.10 -18.60 16.44
N PHE A 70 -2.12 -17.30 16.77
CA PHE A 70 -1.92 -16.20 15.82
C PHE A 70 -0.64 -16.35 14.98
N ASP A 71 -0.77 -16.65 13.68
CA ASP A 71 0.33 -16.91 12.75
C ASP A 71 1.37 -17.92 13.30
N ASN A 72 0.91 -18.93 14.06
CA ASN A 72 1.78 -19.94 14.67
C ASN A 72 1.79 -21.25 13.86
N VAL A 73 2.16 -21.16 12.58
CA VAL A 73 2.17 -22.30 11.64
C VAL A 73 3.57 -22.67 11.15
N TYR A 74 4.61 -22.09 11.73
CA TYR A 74 5.95 -22.12 11.18
C TYR A 74 6.87 -23.14 11.85
N LEU A 75 7.51 -23.98 11.03
CA LEU A 75 8.50 -24.97 11.45
C LEU A 75 9.87 -24.29 11.63
N THR A 76 10.11 -23.76 12.83
CA THR A 76 11.36 -23.07 13.18
C THR A 76 12.51 -24.03 13.49
N PRO A 77 13.79 -23.60 13.47
CA PRO A 77 14.90 -24.44 13.92
C PRO A 77 14.74 -24.95 15.36
N TYR A 78 14.15 -24.12 16.24
CA TYR A 78 13.89 -24.51 17.62
C TYR A 78 12.82 -25.61 17.74
N PHE A 79 11.83 -25.64 16.83
CA PHE A 79 10.86 -26.75 16.75
C PHE A 79 11.57 -28.09 16.53
N TRP A 80 12.51 -28.13 15.58
CA TRP A 80 13.27 -29.35 15.28
C TRP A 80 14.28 -29.72 16.37
N HIS A 81 14.78 -28.74 17.11
CA HIS A 81 15.60 -29.00 18.29
C HIS A 81 14.81 -29.76 19.38
N ILE A 82 13.54 -29.37 19.62
CA ILE A 82 12.66 -30.11 20.53
C ILE A 82 12.45 -31.54 20.04
N ASP A 83 12.22 -31.72 18.74
CA ASP A 83 11.97 -33.04 18.15
C ASP A 83 13.17 -33.99 18.30
N ARG A 84 14.37 -33.51 17.93
CA ARG A 84 15.62 -34.27 18.06
C ARG A 84 15.94 -34.62 19.51
N LYS A 85 15.67 -33.70 20.44
CA LYS A 85 15.81 -33.99 21.87
C LYS A 85 14.91 -35.14 22.31
N ARG A 86 13.66 -35.18 21.84
CA ARG A 86 12.71 -36.25 22.18
C ARG A 86 13.07 -37.58 21.53
N GLU A 87 13.59 -37.55 20.30
CA GLU A 87 14.15 -38.72 19.62
C GLU A 87 15.29 -39.33 20.43
N ASN A 88 16.26 -38.52 20.86
CA ASN A 88 17.37 -38.97 21.70
C ASN A 88 16.92 -39.52 23.06
N GLU A 89 15.82 -39.00 23.62
CA GLU A 89 15.21 -39.47 24.86
C GLU A 89 14.31 -40.72 24.65
N GLY A 90 14.20 -41.26 23.43
CA GLY A 90 13.35 -42.42 23.11
C GLY A 90 11.85 -42.14 23.24
N LYS A 91 11.44 -40.87 23.28
CA LYS A 91 10.04 -40.45 23.40
C LYS A 91 9.38 -40.38 22.03
N ILE A 92 8.04 -40.35 22.00
CA ILE A 92 7.30 -40.11 20.74
C ILE A 92 7.72 -38.75 20.17
N PHE A 93 8.15 -38.77 18.90
CA PHE A 93 8.62 -37.64 18.11
C PHE A 93 7.84 -37.48 16.79
N LEU A 94 8.07 -36.37 16.08
CA LEU A 94 7.32 -35.95 14.90
C LEU A 94 8.02 -36.26 13.57
N TYR A 95 9.35 -36.33 13.51
CA TYR A 95 10.03 -36.72 12.29
C TYR A 95 9.73 -38.20 11.89
N PRO A 96 9.57 -38.54 10.60
CA PRO A 96 9.32 -37.65 9.48
C PRO A 96 7.87 -37.11 9.48
N LEU A 97 7.70 -35.87 9.03
CA LEU A 97 6.39 -35.25 8.80
C LEU A 97 5.90 -35.55 7.38
N SER A 98 4.69 -36.09 7.24
CA SER A 98 4.10 -36.36 5.93
C SER A 98 3.60 -35.07 5.27
N LYS A 99 3.66 -34.99 3.93
CA LYS A 99 3.09 -33.86 3.17
C LYS A 99 1.60 -33.64 3.49
N ALA A 100 0.85 -34.72 3.73
CA ALA A 100 -0.55 -34.63 4.10
C ALA A 100 -0.75 -33.99 5.48
N GLU A 101 0.11 -34.30 6.45
CA GLU A 101 0.07 -33.68 7.79
C GLU A 101 0.45 -32.20 7.74
N MET A 102 1.44 -31.87 6.91
CA MET A 102 1.84 -30.48 6.68
C MET A 102 0.69 -29.67 6.07
N HIS A 103 0.04 -30.21 5.03
CA HIS A 103 -1.08 -29.52 4.38
C HIS A 103 -2.30 -29.40 5.29
N ALA A 104 -2.67 -30.46 6.02
CA ALA A 104 -3.82 -30.46 6.91
C ALA A 104 -3.71 -29.42 8.04
N ASN A 105 -2.49 -29.09 8.48
CA ASN A 105 -2.24 -28.11 9.53
C ASN A 105 -1.67 -26.78 9.00
N ASN A 106 -1.67 -26.58 7.67
CA ASN A 106 -1.08 -25.41 7.00
C ASN A 106 0.35 -25.07 7.44
N LEU A 107 1.16 -26.10 7.74
CA LEU A 107 2.52 -25.91 8.21
C LEU A 107 3.42 -25.38 7.11
N MET A 108 4.24 -24.39 7.45
CA MET A 108 5.12 -23.70 6.52
C MET A 108 6.52 -23.52 7.09
N THR A 109 7.51 -23.40 6.22
CA THR A 109 8.85 -22.97 6.63
C THR A 109 8.89 -21.44 6.68
N PRO A 110 9.69 -20.82 7.57
CA PRO A 110 9.77 -19.36 7.67
C PRO A 110 10.05 -18.68 6.32
N MET A 111 10.92 -19.27 5.50
CA MET A 111 11.32 -18.78 4.18
C MET A 111 10.54 -19.43 3.01
N SER A 112 9.32 -19.90 3.25
CA SER A 112 8.47 -20.44 2.17
C SER A 112 7.99 -19.33 1.22
N PRO A 113 7.63 -19.67 -0.04
CA PRO A 113 6.95 -18.74 -0.95
C PRO A 113 5.62 -18.22 -0.35
N PRO A 114 5.11 -17.08 -0.86
CA PRO A 114 3.93 -16.42 -0.31
C PRO A 114 2.65 -17.24 -0.53
N THR A 115 1.79 -17.18 0.48
CA THR A 115 0.47 -17.82 0.48
C THR A 115 -0.53 -16.95 -0.30
N LYS A 116 -1.57 -17.55 -0.89
CA LYS A 116 -2.65 -16.80 -1.56
C LYS A 116 -3.28 -15.71 -0.67
N ALA A 117 -3.39 -15.98 0.64
CA ALA A 117 -3.88 -15.02 1.62
C ALA A 117 -2.90 -13.85 1.83
N GLU A 118 -1.59 -14.12 1.86
CA GLU A 118 -0.55 -13.09 1.98
C GLU A 118 -0.53 -12.21 0.72
N ILE A 119 -0.64 -12.80 -0.47
CA ILE A 119 -0.73 -12.05 -1.75
C ILE A 119 -1.98 -11.15 -1.76
N ARG A 120 -3.14 -11.68 -1.34
CA ARG A 120 -4.37 -10.88 -1.24
C ARG A 120 -4.21 -9.73 -0.24
N SER A 121 -3.54 -9.98 0.89
CA SER A 121 -3.23 -8.94 1.88
C SER A 121 -2.28 -7.86 1.36
N SER A 122 -1.49 -8.13 0.32
CA SER A 122 -0.58 -7.15 -0.31
C SER A 122 -1.29 -6.14 -1.22
N TRP A 123 -2.58 -6.32 -1.52
CA TRP A 123 -3.34 -5.37 -2.34
C TRP A 123 -3.50 -4.00 -1.66
N LEU A 124 -3.70 -3.97 -0.34
CA LEU A 124 -3.90 -2.72 0.40
C LEU A 124 -2.62 -1.86 0.43
N PRO A 125 -1.42 -2.40 0.73
CA PRO A 125 -0.15 -1.69 0.52
C PRO A 125 0.05 -1.21 -0.93
N LEU A 126 -0.32 -2.04 -1.93
CA LEU A 126 -0.22 -1.65 -3.33
C LEU A 126 -1.12 -0.44 -3.65
N ALA A 127 -2.36 -0.42 -3.16
CA ALA A 127 -3.27 0.72 -3.33
C ALA A 127 -2.74 1.99 -2.66
N LYS A 128 -2.12 1.88 -1.48
CA LYS A 128 -1.46 3.02 -0.81
C LYS A 128 -0.27 3.54 -1.62
N PHE A 129 0.54 2.64 -2.18
CA PHE A 129 1.65 2.99 -3.05
C PHE A 129 1.18 3.68 -4.33
N THR A 130 0.16 3.15 -5.01
CA THR A 130 -0.36 3.74 -6.25
C THR A 130 -0.92 5.14 -6.00
N PHE A 131 -1.64 5.34 -4.89
CA PHE A 131 -2.10 6.67 -4.49
C PHE A 131 -0.94 7.65 -4.26
N SER A 132 0.10 7.21 -3.55
CA SER A 132 1.30 8.03 -3.32
C SER A 132 2.05 8.35 -4.61
N LEU A 133 2.12 7.40 -5.54
CA LEU A 133 2.75 7.57 -6.84
C LEU A 133 2.00 8.58 -7.70
N VAL A 134 0.67 8.45 -7.80
CA VAL A 134 -0.18 9.38 -8.54
C VAL A 134 -0.06 10.79 -7.96
N THR A 135 -0.05 10.92 -6.64
CA THR A 135 0.12 12.22 -5.97
C THR A 135 1.48 12.85 -6.30
N ALA A 136 2.56 12.07 -6.23
CA ALA A 136 3.91 12.55 -6.55
C ALA A 136 4.03 12.97 -8.02
N LEU A 137 3.50 12.16 -8.95
CA LEU A 137 3.47 12.49 -10.37
C LEU A 137 2.65 13.75 -10.65
N PHE A 138 1.52 13.92 -9.96
CA PHE A 138 0.69 15.12 -10.08
C PHE A 138 1.45 16.38 -9.64
N VAL A 139 2.17 16.32 -8.50
CA VAL A 139 2.98 17.44 -8.02
C VAL A 139 4.09 17.79 -9.02
N VAL A 140 4.82 16.81 -9.53
CA VAL A 140 5.87 17.02 -10.55
C VAL A 140 5.28 17.57 -11.85
N PHE A 141 4.11 17.09 -12.27
CA PHE A 141 3.42 17.60 -13.46
C PHE A 141 3.01 19.06 -13.30
N VAL A 142 2.45 19.42 -12.14
CA VAL A 142 2.07 20.81 -11.84
C VAL A 142 3.29 21.73 -11.88
N ASP A 143 4.40 21.31 -11.25
CA ASP A 143 5.68 22.05 -11.27
C ASP A 143 6.22 22.23 -12.70
N PHE A 144 6.19 21.17 -13.50
CA PHE A 144 6.59 21.23 -14.92
C PHE A 144 5.70 22.18 -15.74
N VAL A 145 4.38 22.16 -15.53
CA VAL A 145 3.45 23.08 -16.19
C VAL A 145 3.74 24.52 -15.78
N PHE A 146 3.95 24.79 -14.49
CA PHE A 146 4.31 26.13 -14.00
C PHE A 146 5.63 26.61 -14.60
N HIS A 147 6.66 25.77 -14.64
CA HIS A 147 7.93 26.10 -15.28
C HIS A 147 7.74 26.47 -16.76
N LYS A 148 7.01 25.64 -17.53
CA LYS A 148 6.76 25.89 -18.96
C LYS A 148 5.93 27.16 -19.20
N VAL A 149 4.97 27.43 -18.33
CA VAL A 149 4.15 28.65 -18.36
C VAL A 149 5.00 29.90 -18.10
N ILE A 150 5.90 29.85 -17.10
CA ILE A 150 6.78 30.99 -16.76
C ILE A 150 7.91 31.16 -17.79
N TYR A 151 8.34 30.09 -18.46
CA TYR A 151 9.34 30.16 -19.52
C TYR A 151 8.79 30.74 -20.83
N ASN A 152 7.54 30.41 -21.20
CA ASN A 152 6.91 30.88 -22.44
C ASN A 152 6.12 32.19 -22.29
N ILE A 153 6.67 33.21 -21.60
CA ILE A 153 6.00 34.54 -21.49
C ILE A 153 6.15 35.36 -22.80
N ASP A 154 6.45 34.74 -23.94
CA ASP A 154 6.46 35.38 -25.27
C ASP A 154 5.05 35.50 -25.90
N GLY A 155 3.99 35.65 -25.09
CA GLY A 155 2.62 35.84 -25.59
C GLY A 155 2.01 34.64 -26.31
N THR A 156 2.64 33.46 -26.25
CA THR A 156 2.18 32.20 -26.85
C THR A 156 2.31 31.04 -25.85
N GLY A 157 1.22 30.30 -25.60
CA GLY A 157 1.18 29.20 -24.64
C GLY A 157 -0.12 29.18 -23.82
N PHE A 158 -0.35 28.11 -23.05
CA PHE A 158 -1.63 27.86 -22.39
C PHE A 158 -2.18 29.04 -21.56
N VAL A 159 -1.33 29.74 -20.81
CA VAL A 159 -1.80 30.92 -20.04
C VAL A 159 -2.06 32.11 -20.94
N ALA A 160 -1.26 32.31 -22.00
CA ALA A 160 -1.53 33.33 -22.99
C ALA A 160 -2.82 33.04 -23.78
N ASP A 161 -3.11 31.77 -24.08
CA ASP A 161 -4.31 31.33 -24.78
C ASP A 161 -5.54 31.38 -23.87
N LEU A 162 -5.42 31.01 -22.59
CA LEU A 162 -6.46 31.20 -21.58
C LEU A 162 -6.77 32.70 -21.36
N VAL A 163 -5.73 33.54 -21.32
CA VAL A 163 -5.90 35.00 -21.21
C VAL A 163 -6.53 35.56 -22.48
N LYS A 164 -6.12 35.11 -23.68
CA LYS A 164 -6.76 35.46 -24.95
C LYS A 164 -8.21 35.02 -25.00
N GLU A 165 -8.54 33.80 -24.59
CA GLU A 165 -9.91 33.26 -24.56
C GLU A 165 -10.79 34.01 -23.55
N MET A 166 -10.25 34.42 -22.40
CA MET A 166 -10.94 35.31 -21.46
C MET A 166 -11.12 36.74 -21.97
N LEU A 167 -10.27 37.18 -22.91
CA LEU A 167 -10.36 38.50 -23.55
C LEU A 167 -11.29 38.49 -24.78
N ASP A 168 -11.29 37.40 -25.55
CA ASP A 168 -12.04 37.25 -26.80
C ASP A 168 -13.55 37.03 -26.59
N PHE A 169 -13.97 36.56 -25.41
CA PHE A 169 -15.37 36.19 -25.18
C PHE A 169 -16.35 37.38 -25.12
N ASP A 170 -15.87 38.64 -25.13
CA ASP A 170 -16.78 39.80 -25.13
C ASP A 170 -16.22 41.09 -25.78
N TYR A 171 -15.10 41.04 -26.51
CA TYR A 171 -14.44 42.26 -27.01
C TYR A 171 -14.18 42.22 -28.53
N HIS A 172 -15.18 42.63 -29.32
CA HIS A 172 -15.10 42.78 -30.79
C HIS A 172 -14.11 43.85 -31.31
N SER A 173 -13.19 44.34 -30.47
CA SER A 173 -12.25 45.40 -30.86
C SER A 173 -10.83 44.84 -30.93
N HIS A 174 -10.39 44.48 -32.13
CA HIS A 174 -8.98 44.30 -32.47
C HIS A 174 -8.19 45.56 -32.09
N ARG A 175 -7.58 45.57 -30.91
CA ARG A 175 -6.63 46.60 -30.47
C ARG A 175 -5.31 45.94 -30.10
N ASN A 176 -4.22 46.46 -30.64
CA ASN A 176 -2.86 46.10 -30.25
C ASN A 176 -2.61 46.58 -28.82
N MET A 177 -2.96 45.75 -27.84
CA MET A 177 -2.70 46.03 -26.42
C MET A 177 -1.28 45.60 -26.09
N THR A 178 -0.33 46.53 -26.13
CA THR A 178 1.03 46.30 -25.64
C THR A 178 1.02 46.42 -24.12
N VAL A 179 0.99 45.28 -23.42
CA VAL A 179 1.19 45.22 -21.97
C VAL A 179 2.70 45.24 -21.72
N SER A 180 3.20 46.30 -21.09
CA SER A 180 4.61 46.41 -20.69
C SER A 180 4.93 45.32 -19.65
N LEU A 181 5.84 44.43 -20.01
CA LEU A 181 6.20 43.22 -19.27
C LEU A 181 7.37 43.44 -18.28
N ASP A 182 7.80 44.70 -18.12
CA ASP A 182 9.05 45.08 -17.46
C ASP A 182 9.10 44.71 -15.96
N GLU A 183 7.97 44.35 -15.36
CA GLU A 183 7.85 44.01 -13.92
C GLU A 183 7.73 42.50 -13.65
N CYS A 184 7.74 41.65 -14.69
CA CYS A 184 7.65 40.18 -14.56
C CYS A 184 9.02 39.48 -14.51
N ILE A 185 9.95 39.98 -13.69
CA ILE A 185 11.27 39.35 -13.50
C ILE A 185 11.15 38.22 -12.48
N TYR A 186 10.53 37.11 -12.87
CA TYR A 186 10.69 35.84 -12.16
C TYR A 186 11.39 34.87 -13.10
N ASN A 187 12.69 34.66 -12.91
CA ASN A 187 13.45 33.73 -13.74
C ASN A 187 12.91 32.31 -13.52
N PRO A 188 12.41 31.62 -14.58
CA PRO A 188 11.93 30.25 -14.47
C PRO A 188 13.10 29.34 -14.10
N VAL A 189 13.11 28.84 -12.86
CA VAL A 189 14.04 27.80 -12.43
C VAL A 189 13.53 26.48 -13.00
N SER A 190 14.38 25.76 -13.73
CA SER A 190 14.05 24.43 -14.26
C SER A 190 13.86 23.42 -13.13
N PRO A 191 12.94 22.45 -13.29
CA PRO A 191 12.81 21.38 -12.32
C PRO A 191 14.16 20.64 -12.22
N ASP A 192 14.71 20.57 -11.01
CA ASP A 192 15.93 19.82 -10.75
C ASP A 192 15.62 18.32 -10.80
N TRP A 193 15.72 17.75 -12.00
CA TRP A 193 15.52 16.32 -12.25
C TRP A 193 16.41 15.42 -11.40
N PRO A 194 17.72 15.70 -11.18
CA PRO A 194 18.52 14.91 -10.24
C PRO A 194 18.00 14.98 -8.80
N TYR A 195 17.54 16.15 -8.33
CA TYR A 195 16.92 16.28 -7.02
C TYR A 195 15.61 15.48 -6.91
N ALA A 196 14.71 15.61 -7.89
CA ALA A 196 13.45 14.87 -7.94
C ALA A 196 13.71 13.35 -8.00
N GLY A 197 14.69 12.92 -8.79
CA GLY A 197 15.17 11.53 -8.85
C GLY A 197 15.57 11.01 -7.48
N LYS A 198 16.44 11.73 -6.78
CA LYS A 198 17.02 11.32 -5.49
C LYS A 198 16.01 11.35 -4.34
N TYR A 199 15.15 12.35 -4.25
CA TYR A 199 14.29 12.57 -3.08
C TYR A 199 12.83 12.16 -3.28
N ILE A 200 12.36 12.01 -4.52
CA ILE A 200 10.98 11.61 -4.82
C ILE A 200 10.95 10.20 -5.37
N PHE A 201 11.57 9.97 -6.53
CA PHE A 201 11.45 8.70 -7.24
C PHE A 201 12.20 7.56 -6.55
N PHE A 202 13.39 7.81 -6.00
CA PHE A 202 14.17 6.78 -5.32
C PHE A 202 13.47 6.25 -4.04
N PRO A 203 12.97 7.09 -3.11
CA PRO A 203 12.17 6.62 -1.98
C PRO A 203 10.88 5.90 -2.40
N LEU A 204 10.20 6.36 -3.46
CA LEU A 204 9.03 5.66 -4.01
C LEU A 204 9.41 4.29 -4.57
N GLY A 205 10.53 4.17 -5.27
CA GLY A 205 11.06 2.89 -5.76
C GLY A 205 11.37 1.92 -4.63
N ILE A 206 12.01 2.41 -3.55
CA ILE A 206 12.24 1.62 -2.33
C ILE A 206 10.91 1.20 -1.70
N MET A 207 9.94 2.11 -1.59
CA MET A 207 8.63 1.82 -1.03
C MET A 207 7.91 0.73 -1.83
N PHE A 208 7.96 0.77 -3.16
CA PHE A 208 7.43 -0.27 -4.03
C PHE A 208 8.07 -1.63 -3.76
N LEU A 209 9.40 -1.66 -3.72
CA LEU A 209 10.15 -2.89 -3.50
C LEU A 209 9.84 -3.48 -2.11
N LEU A 210 9.89 -2.66 -1.06
CA LEU A 210 9.68 -3.11 0.32
C LEU A 210 8.22 -3.49 0.60
N GLN A 211 7.25 -2.68 0.17
CA GLN A 211 5.84 -2.88 0.52
C GLN A 211 5.11 -3.86 -0.40
N VAL A 212 5.41 -3.83 -1.70
CA VAL A 212 4.67 -4.62 -2.70
C VAL A 212 5.37 -5.94 -2.96
N ILE A 213 6.65 -5.90 -3.34
CA ILE A 213 7.39 -7.11 -3.72
C ILE A 213 7.75 -7.93 -2.48
N PHE A 214 8.32 -7.28 -1.47
CA PHE A 214 8.82 -7.93 -0.26
C PHE A 214 7.92 -7.74 0.97
N GLY A 215 6.68 -7.26 0.80
CA GLY A 215 5.79 -6.98 1.94
C GLY A 215 5.55 -8.20 2.84
N TYR A 216 5.36 -9.38 2.25
CA TYR A 216 5.20 -10.63 3.01
C TYR A 216 6.50 -11.05 3.72
N VAL A 217 7.66 -10.83 3.08
CA VAL A 217 8.97 -11.11 3.66
C VAL A 217 9.21 -10.22 4.86
N ILE A 218 8.91 -8.91 4.75
CA ILE A 218 9.04 -7.97 5.88
C ILE A 218 8.13 -8.37 7.03
N LYS A 219 6.87 -8.76 6.78
CA LYS A 219 5.97 -9.25 7.84
C LYS A 219 6.55 -10.46 8.56
N ARG A 220 7.04 -11.46 7.82
CA ARG A 220 7.66 -12.67 8.39
C ARG A 220 8.95 -12.34 9.15
N ILE A 221 9.82 -11.49 8.60
CA ILE A 221 11.04 -11.04 9.27
C ILE A 221 10.71 -10.32 10.57
N THR A 222 9.73 -9.42 10.53
CA THR A 222 9.29 -8.68 11.72
C THR A 222 8.75 -9.64 12.78
N LEU A 223 7.96 -10.64 12.37
CA LEU A 223 7.42 -11.65 13.28
C LEU A 223 8.52 -12.47 13.97
N PHE A 224 9.51 -12.97 13.22
CA PHE A 224 10.53 -13.88 13.76
C PHE A 224 11.73 -13.18 14.38
N TYR A 225 12.30 -12.19 13.69
CA TYR A 225 13.55 -11.55 14.09
C TYR A 225 13.33 -10.34 15.00
N VAL A 226 12.29 -9.54 14.76
CA VAL A 226 12.02 -8.36 15.59
C VAL A 226 11.22 -8.78 16.81
N ILE A 227 9.96 -9.16 16.63
CA ILE A 227 9.03 -9.51 17.72
C ILE A 227 9.47 -10.78 18.44
N GLY A 228 9.85 -11.82 17.67
CA GLY A 228 10.33 -13.07 18.24
C GLY A 228 11.61 -12.93 19.09
N ASN A 229 12.46 -11.95 18.78
CA ASN A 229 13.64 -11.65 19.59
C ASN A 229 13.33 -10.73 20.79
N ILE A 230 12.42 -9.76 20.64
CA ILE A 230 11.97 -8.92 21.76
C ILE A 230 11.25 -9.79 22.81
N PHE A 231 10.34 -10.67 22.39
CA PHE A 231 9.52 -11.49 23.27
C PHE A 231 9.94 -12.96 23.29
N ARG A 232 11.21 -13.24 23.62
CA ARG A 232 11.79 -14.60 23.58
C ARG A 232 10.97 -15.64 24.36
N LYS A 233 10.48 -15.29 25.56
CA LYS A 233 9.66 -16.18 26.40
C LYS A 233 8.35 -16.56 25.71
N ARG A 234 7.65 -15.59 25.10
CA ARG A 234 6.40 -15.82 24.36
C ARG A 234 6.65 -16.64 23.09
N ASN A 235 7.72 -16.32 22.35
CA ASN A 235 8.10 -17.06 21.14
C ASN A 235 8.37 -18.54 21.44
N LYS A 236 9.13 -18.82 22.52
CA LYS A 236 9.40 -20.20 22.98
C LYS A 236 8.10 -20.94 23.33
N ALA A 237 7.19 -20.29 24.06
CA ALA A 237 5.91 -20.89 24.43
C ALA A 237 5.05 -21.21 23.20
N ARG A 238 5.01 -20.33 22.20
CA ARG A 238 4.31 -20.57 20.93
C ARG A 238 4.85 -21.77 20.18
N ILE A 239 6.17 -21.91 20.08
CA ILE A 239 6.80 -23.04 19.38
C ILE A 239 6.52 -24.37 20.11
N ILE A 240 6.59 -24.37 21.45
CA ILE A 240 6.24 -25.55 22.26
C ILE A 240 4.75 -25.90 22.10
N HIS A 241 3.87 -24.90 22.08
CA HIS A 241 2.45 -25.10 21.87
C HIS A 241 2.16 -25.75 20.51
N LEU A 242 2.76 -25.22 19.44
CA LEU A 242 2.64 -25.80 18.10
C LEU A 242 3.14 -27.26 18.06
N TYR A 243 4.28 -27.53 18.68
CA TYR A 243 4.83 -28.88 18.77
C TYR A 243 3.88 -29.85 19.48
N ASN A 244 3.35 -29.45 20.65
CA ASN A 244 2.42 -30.26 21.42
C ASN A 244 1.10 -30.48 20.69
N LYS A 245 0.60 -29.47 19.97
CA LYS A 245 -0.59 -29.56 19.12
C LYS A 245 -0.40 -30.61 18.02
N MET A 246 0.73 -30.57 17.32
CA MET A 246 1.07 -31.56 16.29
C MET A 246 1.20 -32.98 16.86
N LEU A 247 1.88 -33.10 18.00
CA LEU A 247 2.04 -34.39 18.68
C LEU A 247 0.68 -34.97 19.10
N PHE A 248 -0.18 -34.14 19.68
CA PHE A 248 -1.54 -34.52 20.09
C PHE A 248 -2.37 -34.98 18.89
N VAL A 249 -2.38 -34.23 17.78
CA VAL A 249 -3.09 -34.59 16.55
C VAL A 249 -2.64 -35.96 16.04
N ARG A 250 -1.34 -36.23 16.03
CA ARG A 250 -0.81 -37.52 15.57
C ARG A 250 -1.16 -38.66 16.52
N THR A 251 -0.97 -38.48 17.83
CA THR A 251 -1.28 -39.52 18.82
C THR A 251 -2.77 -39.83 18.83
N ASN A 252 -3.63 -38.80 18.80
CA ASN A 252 -5.06 -38.99 18.79
C ASN A 252 -5.55 -39.58 17.46
N GLY A 253 -5.01 -39.12 16.33
CA GLY A 253 -5.29 -39.70 15.02
C GLY A 253 -4.96 -41.20 14.94
N ARG A 254 -3.82 -41.62 15.49
CA ARG A 254 -3.45 -43.05 15.59
C ARG A 254 -4.40 -43.83 16.50
N LYS A 255 -4.80 -43.26 17.65
CA LYS A 255 -5.77 -43.90 18.57
C LYS A 255 -7.12 -44.09 17.89
N LEU A 256 -7.62 -43.06 17.22
CA LEU A 256 -8.89 -43.10 16.48
C LEU A 256 -8.84 -44.10 15.31
N ALA A 257 -7.75 -44.14 14.54
CA ALA A 257 -7.57 -45.11 13.47
C ALA A 257 -7.58 -46.55 14.00
N ARG A 258 -6.88 -46.83 15.11
CA ARG A 258 -6.88 -48.16 15.75
C ARG A 258 -8.27 -48.55 16.27
N ALA A 259 -8.99 -47.62 16.89
CA ALA A 259 -10.36 -47.87 17.36
C ALA A 259 -11.30 -48.18 16.18
N ARG A 260 -11.19 -47.43 15.08
CA ARG A 260 -11.97 -47.67 13.86
C ARG A 260 -11.70 -49.04 13.26
N ILE A 261 -10.43 -49.45 13.16
CA ILE A 261 -10.06 -50.77 12.64
C ILE A 261 -10.63 -51.87 13.54
N ARG A 262 -10.50 -51.76 14.87
CA ARG A 262 -11.08 -52.74 15.81
C ARG A 262 -12.59 -52.89 15.63
N PHE A 263 -13.32 -51.77 15.59
CA PHE A 263 -14.77 -51.78 15.37
C PHE A 263 -15.16 -52.41 14.03
N GLN A 264 -14.41 -52.13 12.95
CA GLN A 264 -14.66 -52.73 11.63
C GLN A 264 -14.39 -54.24 11.62
N VAL A 265 -13.34 -54.69 12.31
CA VAL A 265 -13.00 -56.12 12.42
C VAL A 265 -14.07 -56.85 13.23
N GLU A 266 -14.48 -56.31 14.38
CA GLU A 266 -15.52 -56.88 15.23
C GLU A 266 -16.86 -57.01 14.49
N ARG A 267 -17.27 -55.95 13.78
CA ARG A 267 -18.47 -55.99 12.93
C ARG A 267 -18.40 -57.09 11.86
N ARG A 268 -17.24 -57.29 11.22
CA ARG A 268 -17.05 -58.35 10.21
C ARG A 268 -17.10 -59.74 10.82
N ILE A 269 -16.62 -59.92 12.06
CA ILE A 269 -16.68 -61.19 12.78
C ILE A 269 -18.15 -61.53 13.09
N LEU A 270 -18.89 -60.58 13.67
CA LEU A 270 -20.33 -60.77 13.98
C LEU A 270 -21.14 -61.11 12.73
N GLN A 271 -20.91 -60.42 11.60
CA GLN A 271 -21.56 -60.74 10.33
C GLN A 271 -21.26 -62.16 9.83
N ARG A 272 -20.02 -62.64 10.00
CA ARG A 272 -19.65 -64.02 9.62
C ARG A 272 -20.31 -65.05 10.52
N GLU A 273 -20.45 -64.76 11.81
CA GLU A 273 -21.15 -65.62 12.77
C GLU A 273 -22.65 -65.71 12.47
N GLU A 274 -23.29 -64.59 12.12
CA GLU A 274 -24.70 -64.57 11.70
C GLU A 274 -24.93 -65.39 10.42
N ILE A 275 -24.05 -65.27 9.43
CA ILE A 275 -24.12 -66.07 8.20
C ILE A 275 -23.95 -67.56 8.53
N ARG A 276 -23.03 -67.91 9.43
CA ARG A 276 -22.81 -69.30 9.84
C ARG A 276 -24.02 -69.87 10.58
N LYS A 277 -24.74 -69.08 11.37
CA LYS A 277 -25.98 -69.50 12.07
C LYS A 277 -27.18 -69.67 11.13
N LYS A 278 -27.17 -69.05 9.95
CA LYS A 278 -28.25 -69.14 8.95
C LYS A 278 -28.08 -70.30 7.95
N ARG A 279 -26.92 -70.96 7.94
CA ARG A 279 -26.67 -72.21 7.21
C ARG A 279 -26.91 -73.40 8.12
#